data_AF-A0A673L3R4-F1
#
_entry.id   AF-A0A673L3R4-F1
#
_cell.length_a   1.000
_cell.length_b   1.000
_cell.length_c   1.000
_cell.angle_alpha   90.00
_cell.angle_beta   90.00
_cell.angle_gamma   90.00
#
_symmetry.space_group_name_H-M   'P 1'
#
loop_
_entity.id
_entity.type
_entity.pdbx_description
1 polymer ?
#
loop_
_entity_poly.entity_id
_entity_poly.type
_entity_poly.pdbx_seq_one_letter_code
_entity_poly.pdbx_strand_id
1 'polypeptide(L)'
;MANQPIEKQILRFVAEQVSHHPPVSGFYCECKERQICVNTHVWTKSKFMGMSIGVSMVGEGVLHLLEHDEEYVFTLPSAYARSILTVPWVELGGKVSICCAKSGYSSTVTFHTKPFYGGKVHRVTAEVKHNPSGTIVCKAQGEWNGTLEFTYSSGETKVIDTSRLRLWQHVTAALKAGDIDAASEHKHQLEEKQRREGKQRTASSTTWKPKYFIKELQDISVCWKSKAHQGCMIIDTVKKVILRNIFIL
;
A
#
# COMPACT_ATOMS: atom_id res chain seq x y z
N MET A 1 -19.39 33.18 9.83
CA MET A 1 -19.57 32.04 8.91
C MET A 1 -19.72 30.78 9.76
N ALA A 2 -20.85 30.09 9.65
CA ALA A 2 -21.19 28.97 10.52
C ALA A 2 -20.23 27.79 10.30
N ASN A 3 -19.76 27.22 11.40
CA ASN A 3 -18.97 25.99 11.43
C ASN A 3 -19.90 24.83 11.02
N GLN A 4 -19.86 24.42 9.75
CA GLN A 4 -20.61 23.23 9.31
C GLN A 4 -20.11 22.01 10.10
N PRO A 5 -21.02 21.16 10.63
CA PRO A 5 -20.60 19.96 11.35
C PRO A 5 -19.81 19.06 10.41
N ILE A 6 -18.62 18.62 10.86
CA ILE A 6 -17.83 17.63 10.13
C ILE A 6 -18.65 16.34 10.08
N GLU A 7 -19.25 16.07 8.93
CA GLU A 7 -20.01 14.86 8.70
C GLU A 7 -19.09 13.65 8.94
N LYS A 8 -19.52 12.75 9.85
CA LYS A 8 -18.69 11.65 10.33
C LYS A 8 -18.52 10.62 9.21
N GLN A 9 -17.40 10.68 8.51
CA GLN A 9 -17.06 9.74 7.44
C GLN A 9 -16.62 8.41 8.04
N ILE A 10 -17.21 7.30 7.57
CA ILE A 10 -16.90 5.96 8.06
C ILE A 10 -16.05 5.24 7.02
N LEU A 11 -14.77 5.05 7.35
CA LEU A 11 -13.88 4.20 6.58
C LEU A 11 -14.05 2.74 7.00
N ARG A 12 -14.39 1.85 6.08
CA ARG A 12 -14.33 0.40 6.31
C ARG A 12 -13.05 -0.15 5.71
N PHE A 13 -12.37 -1.01 6.46
CA PHE A 13 -11.14 -1.65 6.01
C PHE A 13 -11.16 -3.13 6.36
N VAL A 14 -10.68 -3.95 5.43
CA VAL A 14 -10.46 -5.39 5.60
C VAL A 14 -9.10 -5.74 5.04
N ALA A 15 -8.35 -6.59 5.74
CA ALA A 15 -7.13 -7.19 5.22
C ALA A 15 -7.14 -8.69 5.48
N GLU A 16 -6.53 -9.47 4.61
CA GLU A 16 -6.38 -10.90 4.80
C GLU A 16 -5.08 -11.38 4.14
N GLN A 17 -4.39 -12.33 4.76
CA GLN A 17 -3.35 -13.08 4.06
C GLN A 17 -4.01 -14.14 3.19
N VAL A 18 -4.07 -13.87 1.89
CA VAL A 18 -4.81 -14.66 0.90
C VAL A 18 -3.99 -15.82 0.34
N SER A 19 -2.66 -15.76 0.47
CA SER A 19 -1.75 -16.85 0.09
C SER A 19 -0.56 -16.95 1.04
N HIS A 20 -0.04 -18.17 1.23
CA HIS A 20 1.15 -18.44 2.05
C HIS A 20 2.42 -18.62 1.20
N HIS A 21 2.31 -19.22 0.01
CA HIS A 21 3.42 -19.43 -0.92
C HIS A 21 3.01 -19.03 -2.35
N PRO A 22 3.35 -17.82 -2.83
CA PRO A 22 4.03 -16.73 -2.09
C PRO A 22 3.12 -16.10 -1.02
N PRO A 23 3.68 -15.38 -0.03
CA PRO A 23 2.92 -14.72 1.03
C PRO A 23 2.19 -13.48 0.48
N VAL A 24 0.99 -13.67 -0.06
CA VAL A 24 0.17 -12.58 -0.61
C VAL A 24 -0.83 -12.12 0.42
N SER A 25 -0.97 -10.80 0.53
CA SER A 25 -1.94 -10.13 1.37
C SER A 25 -2.88 -9.27 0.55
N GLY A 26 -4.18 -9.49 0.73
CA GLY A 26 -5.25 -8.69 0.19
C GLY A 26 -5.67 -7.60 1.17
N PHE A 27 -6.00 -6.44 0.64
CA PHE A 27 -6.52 -5.28 1.34
C PHE A 27 -7.75 -4.77 0.60
N TYR A 28 -8.74 -4.33 1.37
CA TYR A 28 -9.89 -3.63 0.87
C TYR A 28 -10.23 -2.47 1.79
N CYS A 29 -10.56 -1.33 1.19
CA CYS A 29 -10.96 -0.13 1.90
C CYS A 29 -12.13 0.51 1.16
N GLU A 30 -13.15 1.00 1.88
CA GLU A 30 -14.23 1.79 1.29
C GLU A 30 -14.63 2.97 2.18
N CYS A 31 -15.05 4.05 1.54
CA CYS A 31 -15.73 5.18 2.14
C CYS A 31 -16.99 5.43 1.30
N LYS A 32 -18.15 4.95 1.79
CA LYS A 32 -19.40 5.01 1.03
C LYS A 32 -19.89 6.44 0.86
N GLU A 33 -19.70 7.26 1.89
CA GLU A 33 -20.06 8.67 1.92
C GLU A 33 -19.28 9.48 0.88
N ARG A 34 -18.08 9.04 0.50
CA ARG A 34 -17.28 9.63 -0.58
C ARG A 34 -17.33 8.83 -1.88
N GLN A 35 -18.12 7.76 -1.95
CA GLN A 35 -18.23 6.91 -3.14
C GLN A 35 -16.87 6.41 -3.66
N ILE A 36 -15.97 6.04 -2.73
CA ILE A 36 -14.62 5.56 -3.04
C ILE A 36 -14.44 4.16 -2.46
N CYS A 37 -13.86 3.25 -3.25
CA CYS A 37 -13.32 2.01 -2.72
C CYS A 37 -11.99 1.63 -3.36
N VAL A 38 -11.19 0.87 -2.62
CA VAL A 38 -9.85 0.41 -3.02
C VAL A 38 -9.75 -1.06 -2.72
N ASN A 39 -9.40 -1.84 -3.73
CA ASN A 39 -8.96 -3.22 -3.59
C ASN A 39 -7.46 -3.28 -3.87
N THR A 40 -6.69 -4.06 -3.12
CA THR A 40 -5.24 -4.19 -3.36
C THR A 40 -4.79 -5.58 -2.96
N HIS A 41 -3.81 -6.12 -3.67
CA HIS A 41 -3.06 -7.26 -3.18
C HIS A 41 -1.57 -6.99 -3.32
N VAL A 42 -0.78 -7.47 -2.37
CA VAL A 42 0.67 -7.29 -2.39
C VAL A 42 1.36 -8.49 -1.77
N TRP A 43 2.55 -8.77 -2.26
CA TRP A 43 3.53 -9.61 -1.62
C TRP A 43 4.92 -8.99 -1.82
N THR A 44 5.87 -9.43 -1.01
CA THR A 44 7.20 -8.83 -0.98
C THR A 44 8.22 -9.78 -1.60
N LYS A 45 9.14 -9.21 -2.38
CA LYS A 45 10.35 -9.89 -2.83
C LYS A 45 11.56 -9.15 -2.29
N SER A 46 12.29 -9.80 -1.39
CA SER A 46 13.46 -9.22 -0.72
C SER A 46 14.76 -9.61 -1.43
N LYS A 47 15.73 -8.69 -1.44
CA LYS A 47 17.07 -8.88 -1.99
C LYS A 47 18.09 -8.26 -1.04
N PHE A 48 19.07 -9.06 -0.61
CA PHE A 48 20.23 -8.56 0.11
C PHE A 48 21.18 -7.83 -0.85
N MET A 49 21.63 -6.64 -0.46
CA MET A 49 22.45 -5.73 -1.26
C MET A 49 23.69 -5.25 -0.47
N GLY A 50 24.23 -6.11 0.40
CA GLY A 50 25.36 -5.78 1.27
C GLY A 50 24.91 -4.93 2.47
N MET A 51 25.21 -3.64 2.46
CA MET A 51 24.80 -2.71 3.53
C MET A 51 23.32 -2.31 3.48
N SER A 52 22.51 -2.98 2.66
CA SER A 52 21.10 -2.67 2.45
C SER A 52 20.30 -3.92 2.11
N ILE A 53 18.99 -3.88 2.38
CA ILE A 53 18.00 -4.85 1.90
C ILE A 53 17.01 -4.09 1.03
N GLY A 54 16.85 -4.52 -0.23
CA GLY A 54 15.82 -4.05 -1.12
C GLY A 54 14.58 -4.92 -1.03
N VAL A 55 13.40 -4.32 -0.92
CA VAL A 55 12.11 -4.99 -0.84
C VAL A 55 11.23 -4.47 -1.96
N SER A 56 11.00 -5.30 -2.97
CA SER A 56 10.06 -4.99 -4.04
C SER A 56 8.65 -5.36 -3.58
N MET A 57 7.74 -4.39 -3.63
CA MET A 57 6.32 -4.57 -3.37
C MET A 57 5.65 -5.02 -4.66
N VAL A 58 5.40 -6.32 -4.80
CA VAL A 58 4.83 -6.91 -6.01
C VAL A 58 3.33 -7.07 -5.82
N GLY A 59 2.56 -6.53 -6.77
CA GLY A 59 1.11 -6.53 -6.74
C GLY A 59 0.57 -5.20 -7.26
N GLU A 60 -0.74 -5.05 -7.17
CA GLU A 60 -1.45 -3.88 -7.67
C GLU A 60 -2.66 -3.57 -6.78
N GLY A 61 -3.08 -2.32 -6.84
CA GLY A 61 -4.34 -1.85 -6.30
C GLY A 61 -5.23 -1.29 -7.39
N VAL A 62 -6.53 -1.37 -7.15
CA VAL A 62 -7.59 -0.84 -7.99
C VAL A 62 -8.38 0.12 -7.12
N LEU A 63 -8.32 1.40 -7.46
CA LEU A 63 -9.11 2.47 -6.86
C LEU A 63 -10.31 2.76 -7.75
N HIS A 64 -11.51 2.64 -7.21
CA HIS A 64 -12.73 3.06 -7.87
C HIS A 64 -13.18 4.42 -7.33
N LEU A 65 -13.34 5.38 -8.24
CA LEU A 65 -14.01 6.65 -7.98
C LEU A 65 -15.43 6.56 -8.57
N LEU A 66 -16.38 6.09 -7.76
CA LEU A 66 -17.72 5.74 -8.26
C LEU A 66 -18.52 6.98 -8.72
N GLU A 67 -18.24 8.15 -8.15
CA GLU A 67 -18.82 9.43 -8.59
C GLU A 67 -18.50 9.75 -10.06
N HIS A 68 -17.32 9.35 -10.53
CA HIS A 68 -16.85 9.61 -11.89
C HIS A 68 -16.98 8.37 -12.80
N ASP A 69 -17.43 7.24 -12.23
CA ASP A 69 -17.39 5.93 -12.87
C ASP A 69 -15.98 5.63 -13.45
N GLU A 70 -14.94 5.87 -12.64
CA GLU A 70 -13.54 5.68 -13.02
C GLU A 70 -12.86 4.60 -12.17
N GLU A 71 -11.96 3.87 -12.81
CA GLU A 71 -11.15 2.82 -12.20
C GLU A 71 -9.67 3.10 -12.47
N TYR A 72 -8.89 3.22 -11.40
CA TYR A 72 -7.46 3.47 -11.45
C TYR A 72 -6.68 2.26 -10.94
N VAL A 73 -5.92 1.63 -11.82
CA VAL A 73 -4.97 0.57 -11.47
C VAL A 73 -3.64 1.19 -11.11
N PHE A 74 -3.10 0.86 -9.94
CA PHE A 74 -1.84 1.38 -9.45
C PHE A 74 -0.91 0.31 -8.89
N THR A 75 0.40 0.56 -8.99
CA THR A 75 1.45 -0.28 -8.40
C THR A 75 1.95 0.31 -7.08
N LEU A 76 2.87 -0.40 -6.39
CA LEU A 76 3.42 0.04 -5.11
C LEU A 76 4.93 0.33 -5.25
N PRO A 77 5.47 1.32 -4.50
CA PRO A 77 6.90 1.61 -4.54
C PRO A 77 7.69 0.49 -3.87
N SER A 78 8.97 0.35 -4.23
CA SER A 78 9.88 -0.49 -3.47
C SER A 78 10.31 0.21 -2.17
N ALA A 79 10.67 -0.56 -1.16
CA ALA A 79 11.27 -0.08 0.07
C ALA A 79 12.71 -0.58 0.19
N TYR A 80 13.58 0.21 0.79
CA TYR A 80 14.96 -0.16 1.05
C TYR A 80 15.27 0.09 2.52
N ALA A 81 15.69 -0.96 3.23
CA ALA A 81 16.33 -0.84 4.52
C ALA A 81 17.81 -0.57 4.28
N ARG A 82 18.27 0.62 4.68
CA ARG A 82 19.65 1.09 4.52
C ARG A 82 20.39 0.97 5.83
N SER A 83 21.71 0.90 5.78
CA SER A 83 22.58 0.93 6.97
C SER A 83 22.25 -0.18 7.99
N ILE A 84 21.93 -1.38 7.50
CA ILE A 84 21.45 -2.50 8.33
C ILE A 84 22.44 -3.01 9.38
N LEU A 85 23.74 -2.69 9.23
CA LEU A 85 24.80 -3.04 10.20
C LEU A 85 25.13 -1.88 11.17
N THR A 86 24.49 -0.72 11.01
CA THR A 86 24.70 0.45 11.88
C THR A 86 23.35 0.95 12.39
N VAL A 87 22.94 2.16 12.01
CA VAL A 87 21.62 2.71 12.36
C VAL A 87 20.71 2.53 11.14
N PRO A 88 19.80 1.53 11.16
CA PRO A 88 18.96 1.25 10.02
C PRO A 88 17.95 2.38 9.79
N TRP A 89 17.69 2.69 8.53
CA TRP A 89 16.63 3.61 8.14
C TRP A 89 15.96 3.14 6.85
N VAL A 90 14.72 3.56 6.64
CA VAL A 90 13.90 3.13 5.49
C VAL A 90 13.78 4.26 4.48
N GLU A 91 13.95 3.92 3.20
CA GLU A 91 13.57 4.79 2.09
C GLU A 91 12.64 4.08 1.11
N LEU A 92 11.75 4.84 0.49
CA LEU A 92 10.97 4.38 -0.64
C LEU A 92 11.72 4.73 -1.94
N GLY A 93 11.60 3.85 -2.94
CA GLY A 93 12.25 4.04 -4.22
C GLY A 93 11.52 3.34 -5.37
N GLY A 94 11.90 3.73 -6.58
CA GLY A 94 11.37 3.14 -7.81
C GLY A 94 10.17 3.92 -8.38
N LYS A 95 9.58 3.36 -9.44
CA LYS A 95 8.47 3.97 -10.16
C LYS A 95 7.16 3.26 -9.81
N VAL A 96 6.13 4.05 -9.60
CA VAL A 96 4.74 3.64 -9.44
C VAL A 96 3.96 4.16 -10.63
N SER A 97 3.18 3.28 -11.25
CA SER A 97 2.21 3.61 -12.28
C SER A 97 0.83 3.77 -11.65
N ILE A 98 0.05 4.72 -12.15
CA ILE A 98 -1.38 4.89 -11.84
C ILE A 98 -2.08 5.12 -13.18
N CYS A 99 -3.04 4.30 -13.56
CA CYS A 99 -3.65 4.35 -14.88
C CYS A 99 -5.16 4.13 -14.80
N CYS A 100 -5.94 4.99 -15.46
CA CYS A 100 -7.34 4.74 -15.77
C CYS A 100 -7.49 4.45 -17.26
N ALA A 101 -7.89 3.23 -17.59
CA ALA A 101 -8.08 2.83 -18.99
C ALA A 101 -9.27 3.55 -19.64
N LYS A 102 -10.34 3.79 -18.87
CA LYS A 102 -11.58 4.39 -19.36
C LYS A 102 -11.42 5.85 -19.76
N SER A 103 -10.83 6.68 -18.89
CA SER A 103 -10.60 8.09 -19.17
C SER A 103 -9.25 8.39 -19.82
N GLY A 104 -8.36 7.40 -19.89
CA GLY A 104 -7.05 7.55 -20.53
C GLY A 104 -6.06 8.38 -19.70
N TYR A 105 -6.40 8.76 -18.47
CA TYR A 105 -5.46 9.42 -17.57
C TYR A 105 -4.43 8.42 -17.03
N SER A 106 -3.17 8.82 -17.01
CA SER A 106 -2.09 8.05 -16.41
C SER A 106 -1.12 8.94 -15.65
N SER A 107 -0.44 8.36 -14.67
CA SER A 107 0.67 8.99 -13.97
C SER A 107 1.79 8.02 -13.68
N THR A 108 3.03 8.50 -13.80
CA THR A 108 4.20 7.82 -13.28
C THR A 108 4.76 8.63 -12.11
N VAL A 109 4.65 8.07 -10.91
CA VAL A 109 5.22 8.63 -9.69
C VAL A 109 6.59 7.98 -9.45
N THR A 110 7.65 8.78 -9.36
CA THR A 110 9.01 8.31 -9.10
C THR A 110 9.41 8.67 -7.68
N PHE A 111 9.67 7.65 -6.86
CA PHE A 111 10.30 7.77 -5.56
C PHE A 111 11.82 7.72 -5.75
N HIS A 112 12.48 8.83 -5.43
CA HIS A 112 13.92 8.97 -5.60
C HIS A 112 14.63 8.47 -4.35
N THR A 113 15.51 7.48 -4.52
CA THR A 113 16.45 7.06 -3.47
C THR A 113 17.51 8.14 -3.25
N LYS A 114 18.11 8.14 -2.06
CA LYS A 114 19.18 9.10 -1.73
C LYS A 114 20.29 9.09 -2.80
N PRO A 115 20.66 10.25 -3.38
CA PRO A 115 21.79 10.33 -4.31
C PRO A 115 23.12 9.98 -3.63
N PHE A 116 24.10 9.53 -4.42
CA PHE A 116 25.45 9.23 -3.90
C PHE A 116 26.19 10.46 -3.37
N TYR A 117 25.93 11.64 -3.93
CA TYR A 117 26.59 12.90 -3.56
C TYR A 117 25.57 13.94 -3.11
N GLY A 118 25.51 14.20 -1.80
CA GLY A 118 24.61 15.19 -1.23
C GLY A 118 23.13 15.00 -1.60
N GLY A 119 22.30 15.99 -1.27
CA GLY A 119 20.91 16.03 -1.69
C GLY A 119 19.90 15.55 -0.64
N LYS A 120 18.64 15.80 -0.96
CA LYS A 120 17.49 15.52 -0.09
C LYS A 120 17.06 14.06 -0.21
N VAL A 121 16.68 13.48 0.91
CA VAL A 121 16.02 12.16 0.98
C VAL A 121 14.53 12.31 0.69
N HIS A 122 13.85 11.18 0.44
CA HIS A 122 12.38 11.11 0.34
C HIS A 122 11.75 11.93 -0.80
N ARG A 123 12.55 12.33 -1.78
CA ARG A 123 12.06 13.10 -2.92
C ARG A 123 11.12 12.27 -3.79
N VAL A 124 10.04 12.89 -4.24
CA VAL A 124 9.08 12.33 -5.21
C VAL A 124 8.88 13.30 -6.35
N THR A 125 8.70 12.76 -7.56
CA THR A 125 8.24 13.50 -8.73
C THR A 125 7.17 12.70 -9.44
N ALA A 126 6.13 13.35 -9.95
CA ALA A 126 5.11 12.71 -10.76
C ALA A 126 4.71 13.60 -11.93
N GLU A 127 4.20 12.96 -12.98
CA GLU A 127 3.62 13.62 -14.12
C GLU A 127 2.30 12.92 -14.43
N VAL A 128 1.22 13.69 -14.53
CA VAL A 128 -0.11 13.21 -14.91
C VAL A 128 -0.36 13.60 -16.35
N LYS A 129 -0.71 12.62 -17.17
CA LYS A 129 -0.96 12.76 -18.60
C LYS A 129 -2.36 12.29 -18.95
N HIS A 130 -2.97 12.95 -19.91
CA HIS A 130 -4.10 12.40 -20.64
C HIS A 130 -3.57 11.73 -21.90
N ASN A 131 -3.53 10.40 -21.91
CA ASN A 131 -2.88 9.63 -22.97
C ASN A 131 -3.46 9.90 -24.37
N PRO A 132 -4.79 10.01 -24.57
CA PRO A 132 -5.36 10.27 -25.89
C PRO A 132 -4.91 11.60 -26.52
N SER A 133 -4.76 12.66 -25.73
CA SER A 133 -4.31 13.97 -26.23
C SER A 133 -2.80 14.18 -26.13
N GLY A 134 -2.08 13.30 -25.42
CA GLY A 134 -0.66 13.48 -25.09
C GLY A 134 -0.38 14.67 -24.17
N THR A 135 -1.41 15.30 -23.59
CA THR A 135 -1.25 16.51 -22.78
C THR A 135 -0.87 16.18 -21.35
N ILE A 136 0.06 16.96 -20.82
CA ILE A 136 0.43 16.91 -19.40
C ILE A 136 -0.52 17.83 -18.65
N VAL A 137 -1.33 17.27 -17.76
CA VAL A 137 -2.34 18.03 -17.01
C VAL A 137 -1.82 18.53 -15.67
N CYS A 138 -0.87 17.80 -15.08
CA CYS A 138 -0.31 18.14 -13.78
C CYS A 138 1.09 17.55 -13.63
N LYS A 139 2.00 18.30 -13.01
CA LYS A 139 3.28 17.81 -12.51
C LYS A 139 3.27 17.94 -11.00
N ALA A 140 3.77 16.93 -10.30
CA ALA A 140 3.94 16.98 -8.85
C ALA A 140 5.40 16.77 -8.47
N GLN A 141 5.88 17.47 -7.44
CA GLN A 141 7.23 17.29 -6.91
C GLN A 141 7.29 17.64 -5.44
N GLY A 142 8.25 17.06 -4.72
CA GLY A 142 8.47 17.39 -3.31
C GLY A 142 8.97 16.20 -2.51
N GLU A 143 8.52 16.08 -1.26
CA GLU A 143 8.93 15.06 -0.30
C GLU A 143 7.69 14.29 0.18
N TRP A 144 7.69 12.95 0.07
CA TRP A 144 6.49 12.15 0.40
C TRP A 144 6.11 12.16 1.88
N ASN A 145 7.06 12.55 2.75
CA ASN A 145 6.88 12.74 4.19
C ASN A 145 6.94 14.22 4.61
N GLY A 146 6.93 15.15 3.66
CA GLY A 146 6.97 16.59 3.91
C GLY A 146 5.94 17.28 3.05
N THR A 147 6.40 18.10 2.12
CA THR A 147 5.53 18.91 1.26
C THR A 147 5.56 18.39 -0.17
N LEU A 148 4.38 18.24 -0.78
CA LEU A 148 4.20 17.99 -2.20
C LEU A 148 3.58 19.22 -2.86
N GLU A 149 4.18 19.66 -3.96
CA GLU A 149 3.71 20.76 -4.79
C GLU A 149 3.21 20.20 -6.12
N PHE A 150 2.05 20.66 -6.56
CA PHE A 150 1.39 20.29 -7.79
C PHE A 150 1.27 21.53 -8.67
N THR A 151 1.76 21.45 -9.90
CA THR A 151 1.65 22.51 -10.91
C THR A 151 0.75 22.02 -12.04
N TYR A 152 -0.36 22.68 -12.26
CA TYR A 152 -1.34 22.34 -13.28
C TYR A 152 -1.06 23.06 -14.60
N SER A 153 -1.56 22.50 -15.71
CA SER A 153 -1.42 23.13 -17.03
C SER A 153 -2.11 24.50 -17.13
N SER A 154 -3.04 24.81 -16.22
CA SER A 154 -3.68 26.14 -16.08
C SER A 154 -2.76 27.20 -15.49
N GLY A 155 -1.57 26.83 -14.97
CA GLY A 155 -0.70 27.70 -14.18
C GLY A 155 -1.02 27.72 -12.69
N GLU A 156 -2.13 27.10 -12.27
CA GLU A 156 -2.46 26.93 -10.85
C GLU A 156 -1.41 26.05 -10.17
N THR A 157 -1.05 26.41 -8.94
CA THR A 157 -0.18 25.60 -8.09
C THR A 157 -0.88 25.27 -6.77
N LYS A 158 -0.81 24.00 -6.35
CA LYS A 158 -1.38 23.50 -5.11
C LYS A 158 -0.32 22.83 -4.28
N VAL A 159 -0.26 23.18 -2.99
CA VAL A 159 0.71 22.62 -2.05
C VAL A 159 -0.02 21.77 -1.02
N ILE A 160 0.46 20.54 -0.82
CA ILE A 160 -0.06 19.58 0.16
C ILE A 160 1.05 19.27 1.16
N ASP A 161 0.80 19.62 2.42
CA ASP A 161 1.61 19.18 3.56
C ASP A 161 1.16 17.78 3.98
N THR A 162 1.97 16.78 3.65
CA THR A 162 1.68 15.36 3.93
C THR A 162 1.69 15.04 5.41
N SER A 163 2.37 15.85 6.25
CA SER A 163 2.40 15.64 7.70
C SER A 163 1.04 15.86 8.36
N ARG A 164 0.16 16.64 7.71
CA ARG A 164 -1.22 16.89 8.14
C ARG A 164 -2.16 15.73 7.79
N LEU A 165 -1.73 14.80 6.94
CA LEU A 165 -2.49 13.60 6.61
C LEU A 165 -2.33 12.61 7.77
N ARG A 166 -3.30 12.61 8.70
CA ARG A 166 -3.31 11.80 9.94
C ARG A 166 -3.53 10.30 9.70
N LEU A 167 -2.94 9.72 8.66
CA LEU A 167 -3.25 8.36 8.22
C LEU A 167 -2.70 7.29 9.18
N TRP A 168 -1.64 7.58 9.95
CA TRP A 168 -0.91 6.58 10.74
C TRP A 168 -0.53 6.97 12.17
N GLN A 169 -0.95 8.14 12.67
CA GLN A 169 -0.50 8.69 13.95
C GLN A 169 -0.65 7.70 15.14
N HIS A 170 -1.74 6.93 15.19
CA HIS A 170 -2.00 5.97 16.26
C HIS A 170 -1.19 4.67 16.13
N VAL A 171 -0.89 4.23 14.90
CA VAL A 171 -0.09 3.02 14.65
C VAL A 171 1.38 3.29 14.96
N THR A 172 1.88 4.47 14.58
CA THR A 172 3.25 4.91 14.91
C THR A 172 3.46 5.07 16.41
N ALA A 173 2.45 5.54 17.16
CA ALA A 173 2.53 5.66 18.62
C ALA A 173 2.59 4.29 19.32
N ALA A 174 1.86 3.29 18.83
CA ALA A 174 1.85 1.95 19.42
C ALA A 174 3.15 1.17 19.17
N LEU A 175 3.78 1.34 18.00
CA LEU A 175 5.07 0.71 17.69
C LEU A 175 6.23 1.29 18.52
N LYS A 176 6.12 2.55 18.95
CA LYS A 176 7.09 3.20 19.85
C LYS A 176 7.06 2.67 21.29
N ALA A 177 6.07 1.87 21.68
CA ALA A 177 5.98 1.28 23.01
C ALA A 177 7.00 0.12 23.24
N GLY A 178 7.71 -0.31 22.21
CA GLY A 178 9.11 -0.76 22.35
C GLY A 178 9.38 -2.14 22.95
N ASP A 179 8.40 -3.01 23.15
CA ASP A 179 8.67 -4.40 23.57
C ASP A 179 8.92 -5.31 22.36
N ILE A 180 10.19 -5.35 21.91
CA ILE A 180 10.63 -6.07 20.71
C ILE A 180 10.76 -7.58 20.98
N ASP A 181 11.13 -7.97 22.20
CA ASP A 181 11.37 -9.37 22.56
C ASP A 181 10.05 -10.14 22.68
N ALA A 182 9.06 -9.57 23.36
CA ALA A 182 7.72 -10.15 23.41
C ALA A 182 7.08 -10.23 22.01
N ALA A 183 7.29 -9.22 21.17
CA ALA A 183 6.80 -9.22 19.79
C ALA A 183 7.45 -10.34 18.94
N SER A 184 8.74 -10.61 19.15
CA SER A 184 9.49 -11.64 18.43
C SER A 184 9.04 -13.05 18.82
N GLU A 185 8.84 -13.32 20.11
CA GLU A 185 8.35 -14.61 20.59
C GLU A 185 6.92 -14.89 20.11
N HIS A 186 6.02 -13.89 20.20
CA HIS A 186 4.66 -14.00 19.67
C HIS A 186 4.64 -14.25 18.16
N LYS A 187 5.60 -13.68 17.43
CA LYS A 187 5.77 -13.93 15.99
C LYS A 187 6.21 -15.37 15.73
N HIS A 188 7.20 -15.89 16.46
CA HIS A 188 7.68 -17.25 16.31
C HIS A 188 6.57 -18.29 16.52
N GLN A 189 5.83 -18.19 17.63
CA GLN A 189 4.71 -19.09 17.95
C GLN A 189 3.63 -19.07 16.86
N LEU A 190 3.35 -17.89 16.30
CA LEU A 190 2.36 -17.72 15.26
C LEU A 190 2.80 -18.34 13.92
N GLU A 191 4.08 -18.20 13.56
CA GLU A 191 4.68 -18.81 12.36
C GLU A 191 4.71 -20.34 12.48
N GLU A 192 5.08 -20.88 13.63
CA GLU A 192 5.09 -22.32 13.91
C GLU A 192 3.69 -22.95 13.79
N LYS A 193 2.68 -22.28 14.37
CA LYS A 193 1.29 -22.71 14.27
C LYS A 193 0.82 -22.74 12.82
N GLN A 194 1.11 -21.70 12.04
CA GLN A 194 0.77 -21.65 10.61
C GLN A 194 1.48 -22.74 9.81
N ARG A 195 2.76 -22.99 10.09
CA ARG A 195 3.53 -24.06 9.46
C ARG A 195 2.90 -25.43 9.75
N ARG A 196 2.44 -25.67 10.99
CA ARG A 196 1.75 -26.90 11.37
C ARG A 196 0.39 -27.05 10.69
N GLU A 197 -0.42 -26.00 10.67
CA GLU A 197 -1.71 -26.00 9.96
C GLU A 197 -1.53 -26.20 8.46
N GLY A 198 -0.50 -25.60 7.86
CA GLY A 198 -0.11 -25.83 6.46
C GLY A 198 0.22 -27.30 6.18
N LYS A 199 1.05 -27.91 7.03
CA LYS A 199 1.36 -29.35 6.94
C LYS A 199 0.12 -30.23 7.07
N GLN A 200 -0.79 -29.92 8.01
CA GLN A 200 -2.05 -30.64 8.19
C GLN A 200 -2.97 -30.52 6.96
N ARG A 201 -3.07 -29.34 6.35
CA ARG A 201 -3.87 -29.11 5.13
C ARG A 201 -3.34 -29.88 3.93
N THR A 202 -2.01 -29.94 3.77
CA THR A 202 -1.38 -30.77 2.73
C THR A 202 -1.69 -32.24 2.95
N ALA A 203 -1.63 -32.72 4.20
CA ALA A 203 -1.95 -34.10 4.56
C ALA A 203 -3.44 -34.44 4.37
N SER A 204 -4.35 -33.48 4.55
CA SER A 204 -5.80 -33.67 4.39
C SER A 204 -6.35 -33.31 3.01
N SER A 205 -5.47 -33.01 2.03
CA SER A 205 -5.82 -32.51 0.68
C SER A 205 -6.84 -31.36 0.67
N THR A 206 -6.93 -30.58 1.76
CA THR A 206 -7.93 -29.53 1.91
C THR A 206 -7.35 -28.20 1.46
N THR A 207 -7.85 -27.63 0.36
CA THR A 207 -7.38 -26.34 -0.16
C THR A 207 -7.81 -25.18 0.74
N TRP A 208 -6.86 -24.32 1.13
CA TRP A 208 -7.16 -23.07 1.84
C TRP A 208 -7.99 -22.13 0.95
N LYS A 209 -9.08 -21.58 1.49
CA LYS A 209 -9.94 -20.61 0.81
C LYS A 209 -10.01 -19.34 1.63
N PRO A 210 -9.53 -18.19 1.12
CA PRO A 210 -9.65 -16.93 1.83
C PRO A 210 -11.11 -16.57 2.12
N LYS A 211 -11.33 -15.99 3.29
CA LYS A 211 -12.67 -15.70 3.80
C LYS A 211 -13.28 -14.52 3.05
N TYR A 212 -12.52 -13.43 2.90
CA TYR A 212 -13.01 -12.16 2.37
C TYR A 212 -12.57 -11.87 0.95
N PHE A 213 -11.70 -12.69 0.37
CA PHE A 213 -11.20 -12.49 -0.99
C PHE A 213 -11.46 -13.71 -1.88
N ILE A 214 -11.74 -13.47 -3.15
CA ILE A 214 -11.78 -14.49 -4.21
C ILE A 214 -10.58 -14.30 -5.13
N LYS A 215 -10.02 -15.41 -5.57
CA LYS A 215 -8.99 -15.43 -6.60
C LYS A 215 -9.69 -15.34 -7.96
N GLU A 216 -9.46 -14.27 -8.68
CA GLU A 216 -9.85 -14.14 -10.09
C GLU A 216 -8.63 -14.42 -10.98
N LEU A 217 -8.86 -15.23 -12.01
CA LEU A 217 -7.90 -15.45 -13.08
C LEU A 217 -8.28 -14.51 -14.22
N GLN A 218 -7.46 -13.50 -14.47
CA GLN A 218 -7.45 -12.78 -15.75
C GLN A 218 -6.33 -13.35 -16.60
N ASP A 219 -6.47 -13.29 -17.93
CA ASP A 219 -5.74 -14.09 -18.95
C ASP A 219 -4.23 -14.31 -18.73
N ILE A 220 -3.55 -13.42 -17.99
CA ILE A 220 -2.12 -13.51 -17.63
C ILE A 220 -1.80 -13.16 -16.16
N SER A 221 -2.77 -12.89 -15.29
CA SER A 221 -2.55 -12.43 -13.91
C SER A 221 -3.56 -12.98 -12.90
N VAL A 222 -3.09 -13.20 -11.67
CA VAL A 222 -3.92 -13.57 -10.53
C VAL A 222 -4.28 -12.30 -9.77
N CYS A 223 -5.58 -11.97 -9.69
CA CYS A 223 -6.08 -10.86 -8.88
C CYS A 223 -6.89 -11.38 -7.69
N TRP A 224 -6.87 -10.67 -6.57
CA TRP A 224 -7.66 -11.00 -5.37
C TRP A 224 -8.72 -9.94 -5.11
N LYS A 225 -9.96 -10.21 -5.51
CA LYS A 225 -11.07 -9.28 -5.26
C LYS A 225 -11.76 -9.56 -3.94
N SER A 226 -12.13 -8.52 -3.22
CA SER A 226 -12.90 -8.65 -1.98
C SER A 226 -14.33 -9.07 -2.29
N LYS A 227 -14.87 -10.02 -1.52
CA LYS A 227 -16.26 -10.48 -1.56
C LYS A 227 -17.26 -9.48 -0.98
N ALA A 228 -16.95 -8.18 -0.96
CA ALA A 228 -17.69 -7.18 -0.22
C ALA A 228 -19.08 -6.89 -0.84
N HIS A 229 -20.04 -7.76 -0.53
CA HIS A 229 -21.45 -7.43 -0.35
C HIS A 229 -21.86 -8.01 1.01
N GLN A 230 -22.49 -7.18 1.84
CA GLN A 230 -22.91 -7.40 3.24
C GLN A 230 -21.83 -7.14 4.30
N GLY A 231 -22.20 -6.25 5.23
CA GLY A 231 -21.30 -5.56 6.13
C GLY A 231 -20.55 -6.47 7.09
N CYS A 232 -19.25 -6.21 7.24
CA CYS A 232 -18.55 -6.56 8.46
C CYS A 232 -17.38 -5.58 8.68
N MET A 233 -17.40 -4.91 9.83
CA MET A 233 -16.29 -4.10 10.33
C MET A 233 -15.22 -5.02 10.88
N ILE A 234 -13.94 -4.90 10.48
CA ILE A 234 -12.82 -5.45 11.27
C ILE A 234 -11.58 -4.55 11.20
N ILE A 235 -11.45 -3.65 12.17
CA ILE A 235 -10.26 -2.81 12.43
C ILE A 235 -9.08 -3.63 13.03
N ASP A 236 -9.31 -4.89 13.44
CA ASP A 236 -8.28 -5.73 14.07
C ASP A 236 -7.41 -6.56 13.12
N THR A 237 -7.80 -6.73 11.85
CA THR A 237 -7.04 -7.58 10.91
C THR A 237 -5.84 -6.85 10.30
N VAL A 238 -5.86 -5.51 10.31
CA VAL A 238 -4.81 -4.64 9.76
C VAL A 238 -3.46 -4.89 10.45
N LYS A 239 -3.46 -4.92 11.79
CA LYS A 239 -2.25 -5.13 12.58
C LYS A 239 -1.63 -6.49 12.28
N LYS A 240 -2.44 -7.56 12.17
CA LYS A 240 -1.94 -8.91 11.86
C LYS A 240 -1.35 -9.02 10.45
N VAL A 241 -1.94 -8.36 9.45
CA VAL A 241 -1.42 -8.41 8.07
C VAL A 241 -0.19 -7.52 7.90
N ILE A 242 -0.16 -6.32 8.49
CA ILE A 242 1.02 -5.45 8.46
C ILE A 242 2.18 -6.12 9.22
N LEU A 243 1.95 -6.67 10.42
CA LEU A 243 2.98 -7.40 11.16
C LEU A 243 3.44 -8.65 10.43
N ARG A 244 2.57 -9.36 9.70
CA ARG A 244 2.93 -10.56 8.92
C ARG A 244 3.71 -10.28 7.62
N ASN A 245 3.58 -9.12 6.99
CA ASN A 245 4.35 -8.82 5.77
C ASN A 245 5.59 -7.98 6.03
N ILE A 246 5.63 -7.22 7.13
CA ILE A 246 6.76 -6.34 7.45
C ILE A 246 7.79 -7.03 8.36
N PHE A 247 7.39 -8.00 9.21
CA PHE A 247 8.33 -8.64 10.13
C PHE A 247 8.88 -10.00 9.66
N ILE A 248 8.46 -10.58 8.52
CA ILE A 248 9.12 -11.78 7.96
C ILE A 248 10.36 -11.38 7.12
N LEU A 249 11.14 -10.45 7.67
CA LEU A 249 12.50 -10.10 7.27
C LEU A 249 13.40 -10.23 8.48
#